data_AF-A0A959V4S3-F1
#
_entry.id   AF-A0A959V4S3-F1
#
_cell.length_a   1.000
_cell.length_b   1.000
_cell.length_c   1.000
_cell.angle_alpha   90.00
_cell.angle_beta   90.00
_cell.angle_gamma   90.00
#
_symmetry.space_group_name_H-M   'P 1'
#
loop_
_entity.id
_entity.type
_entity.pdbx_description
1 polymer ?
#
loop_
_entity_poly.entity_id
_entity_poly.type
_entity_poly.pdbx_seq_one_letter_code
_entity_poly.pdbx_strand_id
1 'polypeptide(L)'
;AYFGFDPLILRLIYLAFLFLGFGFILYVILWIVVPKATTAADRLQMRGEPVTAENIKRAFEEGAGRVKEGAQSAASDLNDLGRRHGPQVRSKADDFFGFLGQAIILLVKAIGKILGVVLLVVGATLLVVLLMALVGRFSFAWEALDLTDGTTLHDLALLIFNSPAQFTWSWIAATLAVLIPVVGLLYGGIHLLFGLKAPKWVGISLAPIWFAAIIVLSWQGVLLANDFSDRETRREVVTLQQPTGQVLYLDALPDPHFGPVNARQRHGGDLELMKLDGEVVYLGWADMDVEQSPDSLFHLRIERQARGTGIKSAGRRAGAIQHDWEQVDSMLYLAPWFSFPKEDRFRAQDVHFTVLVPIGKAVHFEPGVEPVMYDVENVTDTWDRDMLGRTWTMTSGGLSADVRPEDVPDDIRPIHRKIKSEEPAEAPEQEAPARDPVVLAMPNLWEQLMRI
;
A
#
# COMPACT_ATOMS: atom_id res chain seq x y z
N ALA A 1 23.13 41.13 13.58
CA ALA A 1 21.83 41.68 13.14
C ALA A 1 20.63 40.79 13.53
N TYR A 2 20.73 39.46 13.54
CA TYR A 2 19.55 38.60 13.73
C TYR A 2 19.01 38.46 15.17
N PHE A 3 19.78 38.79 16.22
CA PHE A 3 19.32 38.63 17.63
C PHE A 3 19.62 39.81 18.57
N GLY A 4 20.09 40.95 18.07
CA GLY A 4 20.26 42.19 18.87
C GLY A 4 21.24 42.16 20.06
N PHE A 5 21.88 41.02 20.37
CA PHE A 5 22.81 40.91 21.50
C PHE A 5 24.14 41.63 21.25
N ASP A 6 24.66 42.28 22.30
CA ASP A 6 25.97 42.91 22.32
C ASP A 6 27.08 41.83 22.24
N PRO A 7 27.96 41.85 21.20
CA PRO A 7 29.04 40.89 21.03
C PRO A 7 30.02 40.82 22.21
N LEU A 8 30.11 41.89 23.00
CA LEU A 8 30.99 41.98 24.17
C LEU A 8 30.49 41.08 25.31
N ILE A 9 29.17 40.99 25.50
CA ILE A 9 28.53 40.15 26.51
C ILE A 9 28.73 38.66 26.19
N LEU A 10 28.61 38.28 24.91
CA LEU A 10 28.86 36.91 24.46
C LEU A 10 30.32 36.46 24.67
N ARG A 11 31.29 37.37 24.47
CA ARG A 11 32.72 37.09 24.73
C ARG A 11 33.01 36.88 26.21
N LEU A 12 32.37 37.65 27.08
CA LEU A 12 32.50 37.55 28.54
C LEU A 12 31.87 36.26 29.09
N ILE A 13 30.68 35.90 28.60
CA ILE A 13 30.02 34.63 28.92
C ILE A 13 30.89 33.44 28.48
N TYR A 14 31.38 33.47 27.24
CA TYR A 14 32.27 32.41 26.73
C TYR A 14 33.55 32.28 27.57
N LEU A 15 34.19 33.39 27.93
CA LEU A 15 35.39 33.39 28.76
C LEU A 15 35.10 32.83 30.17
N ALA A 16 33.97 33.18 30.77
CA ALA A 16 33.56 32.64 32.07
C ALA A 16 33.29 31.12 32.03
N PHE A 17 32.63 30.62 30.98
CA PHE A 17 32.39 29.18 30.79
C PHE A 17 33.65 28.39 30.41
N LEU A 18 34.64 29.04 29.79
CA LEU A 18 35.95 28.45 29.49
C LEU A 18 36.71 28.07 30.76
N PHE A 19 36.70 28.93 31.80
CA PHE A 19 37.38 28.66 33.08
C PHE A 19 36.63 27.66 33.97
N LEU A 20 35.35 27.40 33.71
CA LEU A 20 34.53 26.42 34.43
C LEU A 20 34.54 25.01 33.81
N GLY A 21 35.33 24.76 32.77
CA GLY A 21 35.45 23.46 32.11
C GLY A 21 34.29 23.08 31.16
N PHE A 22 33.27 23.93 31.05
CA PHE A 22 32.08 23.74 30.20
C PHE A 22 32.16 24.47 28.85
N GLY A 23 33.20 25.26 28.60
CA GLY A 23 33.35 26.05 27.36
C GLY A 23 33.31 25.22 26.08
N PHE A 24 33.81 23.98 26.13
CA PHE A 24 33.74 23.05 24.99
C PHE A 24 32.30 22.57 24.71
N ILE A 25 31.54 22.26 25.75
CA ILE A 25 30.13 21.84 25.63
C ILE A 25 29.28 23.01 25.14
N LEU A 26 29.49 24.21 25.69
CA LEU A 26 28.82 25.42 25.23
C LEU A 26 29.14 25.73 23.76
N TYR A 27 30.37 25.51 23.33
CA TYR A 27 30.77 25.64 21.92
C TYR A 27 30.04 24.65 21.01
N VAL A 28 29.94 23.38 21.41
CA VAL A 28 29.19 22.34 20.67
C VAL A 28 27.69 22.68 20.62
N ILE A 29 27.12 23.18 21.71
CA ILE A 29 25.71 23.62 21.75
C ILE A 29 25.49 24.84 20.85
N LEU A 30 26.34 25.86 20.89
CA LEU A 30 26.24 27.02 20.00
C LEU A 30 26.39 26.62 18.53
N TRP A 31 27.23 25.63 18.24
CA TRP A 31 27.42 25.11 16.89
C TRP A 31 26.21 24.32 16.37
N ILE A 32 25.49 23.63 17.24
CA ILE A 32 24.24 22.91 16.91
C ILE A 32 23.07 23.90 16.76
N VAL A 33 23.00 24.93 17.61
CA VAL A 33 21.88 25.88 17.67
C VAL A 33 21.92 26.93 16.55
N VAL A 34 23.10 27.28 16.04
CA VAL A 34 23.21 28.21 14.91
C VAL A 34 23.02 27.44 13.59
N PRO A 35 21.90 27.63 12.85
CA PRO A 35 21.71 26.95 11.58
C PRO A 35 22.76 27.45 10.58
N LYS A 36 23.58 26.53 10.07
CA LYS A 36 24.51 26.82 8.97
C LYS A 36 23.74 26.76 7.66
N ALA A 37 24.03 27.69 6.74
CA ALA A 37 23.58 27.61 5.36
C ALA A 37 23.98 26.24 4.76
N THR A 38 23.00 25.35 4.65
CA THR A 38 23.19 23.93 4.35
C THR A 38 23.33 23.69 2.86
N THR A 39 22.77 24.56 2.01
CA THR A 39 22.82 24.37 0.56
C THR A 39 23.75 25.37 -0.14
N ALA A 40 24.33 24.97 -1.27
CA ALA A 40 25.12 25.87 -2.12
C ALA A 40 24.27 27.02 -2.67
N ALA A 41 22.97 26.77 -2.87
CA ALA A 41 21.97 27.76 -3.25
C ALA A 41 21.83 28.87 -2.19
N ASP A 42 21.70 28.51 -0.91
CA ASP A 42 21.59 29.49 0.19
C ASP A 42 22.82 30.40 0.27
N ARG A 43 24.01 29.84 -0.01
CA ARG A 43 25.27 30.59 0.02
C ARG A 43 25.44 31.53 -1.17
N LEU A 44 24.93 31.15 -2.34
CA LEU A 44 24.89 32.00 -3.53
C LEU A 44 23.89 33.14 -3.32
N GLN A 45 22.72 32.85 -2.75
CA GLN A 45 21.72 33.88 -2.40
C GLN A 45 22.24 34.88 -1.37
N MET A 46 22.96 34.42 -0.34
CA MET A 46 23.60 35.31 0.65
C MET A 46 24.73 36.17 0.06
N ARG A 47 25.29 35.77 -1.09
CA ARG A 47 26.28 36.55 -1.85
C ARG A 47 25.65 37.43 -2.93
N GLY A 48 24.32 37.38 -3.10
CA GLY A 48 23.60 38.08 -4.16
C GLY A 48 23.79 37.48 -5.55
N GLU A 49 24.29 36.25 -5.64
CA GLU A 49 24.51 35.54 -6.90
C GLU A 49 23.29 34.67 -7.25
N PRO A 50 22.86 34.63 -8.53
CA PRO A 50 21.73 33.82 -8.94
C PRO A 50 22.04 32.32 -8.78
N VAL A 51 21.07 31.57 -8.26
CA VAL A 51 21.17 30.12 -8.01
C VAL A 51 21.03 29.37 -9.34
N THR A 52 22.12 29.28 -10.09
CA THR A 52 22.23 28.49 -11.31
C THR A 52 23.19 27.32 -11.11
N ALA A 53 23.01 26.24 -11.86
CA ALA A 53 23.86 25.04 -11.77
C ALA A 53 25.35 25.37 -12.00
N GLU A 54 25.63 26.35 -12.86
CA GLU A 54 26.99 26.82 -13.18
C GLU A 54 27.63 27.59 -12.01
N ASN A 55 26.86 28.45 -11.33
CA ASN A 55 27.34 29.18 -10.14
C ASN A 55 27.52 28.26 -8.93
N ILE A 56 26.66 27.23 -8.80
CA ILE A 56 26.81 26.18 -7.77
C ILE A 56 28.07 25.37 -8.01
N LYS A 57 28.34 24.98 -9.26
CA LYS A 57 29.55 24.25 -9.66
C LYS A 57 30.80 25.09 -9.40
N ARG A 58 30.79 26.38 -9.78
CA ARG A 58 31.90 27.32 -9.50
C ARG A 58 32.15 27.48 -8.01
N ALA A 59 31.11 27.66 -7.21
CA ALA A 59 31.24 27.77 -5.76
C ALA A 59 31.80 26.50 -5.10
N PHE A 60 31.47 25.32 -5.65
CA PHE A 60 32.02 24.05 -5.21
C PHE A 60 33.49 23.86 -5.63
N GLU A 61 33.83 24.19 -6.88
CA GLU A 61 35.19 24.09 -7.41
C GLU A 61 36.14 25.09 -6.73
N GLU A 62 35.70 26.31 -6.46
CA GLU A 62 36.45 27.29 -5.67
C GLU A 62 36.59 26.85 -4.20
N GLY A 63 35.55 26.25 -3.62
CA GLY A 63 35.59 25.72 -2.26
C GLY A 63 36.59 24.56 -2.12
N ALA A 64 36.55 23.61 -3.04
CA ALA A 64 37.50 22.51 -3.12
C ALA A 64 38.92 23.00 -3.42
N GLY A 65 39.06 24.00 -4.30
CA GLY A 65 40.32 24.68 -4.62
C GLY A 65 40.96 25.32 -3.39
N ARG A 66 40.19 26.10 -2.61
CA ARG A 66 40.68 26.76 -1.38
C ARG A 66 41.07 25.76 -0.29
N VAL A 67 40.37 24.63 -0.17
CA VAL A 67 40.74 23.56 0.78
C VAL A 67 42.03 22.89 0.36
N LYS A 68 42.20 22.61 -0.95
CA LYS A 68 43.42 22.01 -1.49
C LYS A 68 44.61 22.96 -1.37
N GLU A 69 44.43 24.24 -1.70
CA GLU A 69 45.44 25.28 -1.53
C GLU A 69 45.77 25.52 -0.06
N GLY A 70 44.77 25.53 0.84
CA GLY A 70 44.97 25.63 2.29
C GLY A 70 45.74 24.44 2.88
N ALA A 71 45.48 23.23 2.40
CA ALA A 71 46.23 22.04 2.80
C ALA A 71 47.66 22.04 2.22
N GLN A 72 47.85 22.49 0.98
CA GLN A 72 49.16 22.60 0.34
C GLN A 72 50.03 23.70 0.95
N SER A 73 49.43 24.85 1.29
CA SER A 73 50.11 25.96 1.97
C SER A 73 50.47 25.62 3.41
N ALA A 74 49.56 24.97 4.16
CA ALA A 74 49.90 24.43 5.48
C ALA A 74 51.04 23.40 5.41
N ALA A 75 51.04 22.53 4.40
CA ALA A 75 52.10 21.56 4.19
C ALA A 75 53.43 22.21 3.75
N SER A 76 53.41 23.26 2.92
CA SER A 76 54.61 24.00 2.51
C SER A 76 55.19 24.84 3.63
N ASP A 77 54.34 25.51 4.42
CA ASP A 77 54.76 26.33 5.56
C ASP A 77 55.38 25.48 6.66
N LEU A 78 54.84 24.27 6.90
CA LEU A 78 55.46 23.28 7.80
C LEU A 78 56.82 22.81 7.29
N ASN A 79 56.97 22.63 5.97
CA ASN A 79 58.24 22.21 5.36
C ASN A 79 59.30 23.33 5.44
N ASP A 80 58.90 24.58 5.25
CA ASP A 80 59.78 25.75 5.33
C ASP A 80 60.15 26.13 6.78
N LEU A 81 59.22 25.99 7.74
CA LEU A 81 59.54 26.09 9.17
C LEU A 81 60.51 24.99 9.62
N GLY A 82 60.34 23.76 9.11
CA GLY A 82 61.24 22.64 9.35
C GLY A 82 62.67 22.85 8.82
N ARG A 83 62.83 23.66 7.77
CA ARG A 83 64.14 24.05 7.22
C ARG A 83 64.82 25.18 7.98
N ARG A 84 64.07 26.12 8.57
CA ARG A 84 64.63 27.33 9.24
C ARG A 84 64.89 27.17 10.74
N HIS A 85 64.22 26.26 11.45
CA HIS A 85 64.32 26.13 12.93
C HIS A 85 64.76 24.75 13.45
N GLY A 86 65.35 23.91 12.60
CA GLY A 86 66.06 22.69 13.01
C GLY A 86 65.15 21.49 13.40
N PRO A 87 65.75 20.31 13.68
CA PRO A 87 65.04 19.03 13.86
C PRO A 87 64.07 18.97 15.06
N GLN A 88 64.14 19.94 15.98
CA GLN A 88 63.30 20.01 17.18
C GLN A 88 61.88 20.53 16.90
N VAL A 89 61.67 21.34 15.87
CA VAL A 89 60.33 21.83 15.49
C VAL A 89 59.60 20.80 14.65
N ARG A 90 60.32 20.10 13.77
CA ARG A 90 59.79 19.01 12.95
C ARG A 90 59.28 17.85 13.81
N SER A 91 60.06 17.43 14.81
CA SER A 91 59.65 16.38 15.76
C SER A 91 58.38 16.76 16.54
N LYS A 92 58.27 18.01 17.03
CA LYS A 92 57.06 18.48 17.72
C LYS A 92 55.81 18.56 16.83
N ALA A 93 55.98 18.91 15.55
CA ALA A 93 54.88 18.89 14.58
C ALA A 93 54.45 17.45 14.27
N ASP A 94 55.40 16.55 14.05
CA ASP A 94 55.14 15.13 13.83
C ASP A 94 54.45 14.48 15.05
N ASP A 95 54.83 14.86 16.28
CA ASP A 95 54.18 14.43 17.53
C ASP A 95 52.74 14.95 17.62
N PHE A 96 52.50 16.22 17.24
CA PHE A 96 51.16 16.82 17.24
C PHE A 96 50.22 16.19 16.20
N PHE A 97 50.69 16.00 14.96
CA PHE A 97 49.92 15.31 13.92
C PHE A 97 49.73 13.82 14.23
N GLY A 98 50.73 13.19 14.87
CA GLY A 98 50.61 11.83 15.39
C GLY A 98 49.53 11.70 16.47
N PHE A 99 49.48 12.64 17.41
CA PHE A 99 48.41 12.73 18.42
C PHE A 99 47.03 12.96 17.78
N LEU A 100 46.93 13.87 16.81
CA LEU A 100 45.67 14.15 16.12
C LEU A 100 45.18 12.94 15.31
N GLY A 101 46.11 12.24 14.64
CA GLY A 101 45.84 10.98 13.94
C GLY A 101 45.38 9.88 14.89
N GLN A 102 46.02 9.74 16.05
CA GLN A 102 45.61 8.79 17.09
C GLN A 102 44.23 9.12 17.65
N ALA A 103 43.92 10.39 17.90
CA ALA A 103 42.61 10.85 18.36
C ALA A 103 41.51 10.51 17.33
N ILE A 104 41.77 10.72 16.04
CA ILE A 104 40.84 10.36 14.95
C ILE A 104 40.64 8.84 14.89
N ILE A 105 41.71 8.03 14.97
CA ILE A 105 41.60 6.57 14.97
C ILE A 105 40.82 6.07 16.19
N LEU A 106 41.03 6.69 17.36
CA LEU A 106 40.29 6.36 18.59
C LEU A 106 38.80 6.69 18.44
N LEU A 107 38.48 7.84 17.84
CA LEU A 107 37.11 8.25 17.53
C LEU A 107 36.44 7.27 16.55
N VAL A 108 37.10 6.92 15.44
CA VAL A 108 36.58 5.96 14.44
C VAL A 108 36.37 4.58 15.07
N LYS A 109 37.28 4.12 15.93
CA LYS A 109 37.12 2.86 16.69
C LYS A 109 35.96 2.93 17.67
N ALA A 110 35.75 4.07 18.34
CA ALA A 110 34.63 4.26 19.25
C ALA A 110 33.28 4.25 18.52
N ILE A 111 33.18 4.97 17.40
CA ILE A 111 32.00 4.97 16.52
C ILE A 111 31.73 3.57 15.99
N GLY A 112 32.78 2.86 15.54
CA GLY A 112 32.69 1.47 15.14
C GLY A 112 32.08 0.61 16.25
N LYS A 113 32.64 0.62 17.45
CA LYS A 113 32.10 -0.16 18.57
C LYS A 113 30.64 0.14 18.87
N ILE A 114 30.24 1.42 18.88
CA ILE A 114 28.84 1.83 19.09
C ILE A 114 27.94 1.25 18.00
N LEU A 115 28.31 1.41 16.73
CA LEU A 115 27.56 0.83 15.60
C LEU A 115 27.49 -0.70 15.71
N GLY A 116 28.54 -1.34 16.22
CA GLY A 116 28.57 -2.78 16.44
C GLY A 116 27.56 -3.23 17.49
N VAL A 117 27.42 -2.49 18.60
CA VAL A 117 26.35 -2.73 19.60
C VAL A 117 24.97 -2.58 18.96
N VAL A 118 24.76 -1.52 18.17
CA VAL A 118 23.47 -1.28 17.50
C VAL A 118 23.10 -2.44 16.57
N LEU A 119 24.05 -2.90 15.74
CA LEU A 119 23.83 -4.03 14.84
C LEU A 119 23.50 -5.32 15.61
N LEU A 120 24.15 -5.57 16.75
CA LEU A 120 23.85 -6.73 17.60
C LEU A 120 22.46 -6.65 18.22
N VAL A 121 22.09 -5.50 18.78
CA VAL A 121 20.77 -5.32 19.41
C VAL A 121 19.67 -5.47 18.37
N VAL A 122 19.79 -4.78 17.23
CA VAL A 122 18.82 -4.90 16.13
C VAL A 122 18.75 -6.33 15.59
N GLY A 123 19.90 -6.95 15.30
CA GLY A 123 19.96 -8.32 14.81
C GLY A 123 19.37 -9.33 15.79
N ALA A 124 19.64 -9.18 17.09
CA ALA A 124 19.10 -10.07 18.13
C ALA A 124 17.58 -9.89 18.28
N THR A 125 17.08 -8.65 18.28
CA THR A 125 15.64 -8.37 18.32
C THR A 125 14.93 -8.96 17.10
N LEU A 126 15.45 -8.74 15.90
CA LEU A 126 14.89 -9.31 14.67
C LEU A 126 14.92 -10.85 14.70
N LEU A 127 15.98 -11.45 15.22
CA LEU A 127 16.06 -12.91 15.38
C LEU A 127 15.01 -13.42 16.36
N VAL A 128 14.80 -12.76 17.49
CA VAL A 128 13.77 -13.13 18.47
C VAL A 128 12.38 -13.05 17.83
N VAL A 129 12.06 -11.95 17.13
CA VAL A 129 10.78 -11.78 16.42
C VAL A 129 10.60 -12.89 15.37
N LEU A 130 11.64 -13.21 14.61
CA LEU A 130 11.59 -14.27 13.61
C LEU A 130 11.39 -15.65 14.24
N LEU A 131 12.06 -15.94 15.35
CA LEU A 131 11.89 -17.19 16.09
C LEU A 131 10.48 -17.29 16.68
N MET A 132 9.93 -16.18 17.20
CA MET A 132 8.55 -16.11 17.66
C MET A 132 7.58 -16.38 16.51
N ALA A 133 7.82 -15.86 15.30
CA ALA A 133 7.00 -16.16 14.13
C ALA A 133 7.10 -17.63 13.70
N LEU A 134 8.28 -18.24 13.79
CA LEU A 134 8.51 -19.66 13.43
C LEU A 134 7.89 -20.64 14.42
N VAL A 135 8.16 -20.44 15.71
CA VAL A 135 7.56 -21.23 16.81
C VAL A 135 6.06 -20.94 16.89
N GLY A 136 5.67 -19.71 16.53
CA GLY A 136 4.32 -19.19 16.47
C GLY A 136 3.37 -20.03 15.61
N ARG A 137 3.86 -20.92 14.71
CA ARG A 137 3.05 -21.99 14.10
C ARG A 137 2.22 -22.82 15.10
N PHE A 138 2.45 -22.71 16.42
CA PHE A 138 1.68 -23.41 17.43
C PHE A 138 0.56 -22.63 18.15
N SER A 139 0.68 -21.36 18.56
CA SER A 139 -0.49 -20.64 19.17
C SER A 139 -0.28 -19.13 19.40
N PHE A 140 0.83 -18.73 20.03
CA PHE A 140 0.88 -17.43 20.73
C PHE A 140 1.00 -16.16 19.86
N ALA A 141 1.60 -16.23 18.67
CA ALA A 141 1.86 -15.04 17.84
C ALA A 141 0.72 -14.72 16.86
N TRP A 142 -0.06 -15.73 16.47
CA TRP A 142 -1.18 -15.57 15.52
C TRP A 142 -2.50 -15.25 16.20
N GLU A 143 -2.67 -15.68 17.45
CA GLU A 143 -3.84 -15.37 18.30
C GLU A 143 -3.71 -14.00 18.96
N ALA A 144 -2.47 -13.51 19.18
CA ALA A 144 -2.20 -12.16 19.67
C ALA A 144 -2.23 -11.08 18.57
N LEU A 145 -2.22 -11.50 17.29
CA LEU A 145 -2.39 -10.61 16.14
C LEU A 145 -3.72 -10.93 15.46
N ASP A 146 -4.78 -10.95 16.26
CA ASP A 146 -6.16 -10.90 15.79
C ASP A 146 -6.28 -9.60 15.00
N LEU A 147 -6.25 -9.70 13.66
CA LEU A 147 -6.38 -8.55 12.79
C LEU A 147 -7.82 -8.04 12.81
N THR A 148 -8.78 -8.91 13.17
CA THR A 148 -10.23 -8.67 13.18
C THR A 148 -10.89 -9.61 14.21
N ASP A 149 -12.19 -9.44 14.49
CA ASP A 149 -12.99 -10.41 15.27
C ASP A 149 -13.08 -11.76 14.51
N GLY A 150 -12.10 -12.65 14.74
CA GLY A 150 -12.18 -14.06 14.36
C GLY A 150 -11.54 -14.46 13.03
N THR A 151 -10.76 -13.61 12.35
CA THR A 151 -9.88 -14.06 11.25
C THR A 151 -8.42 -13.99 11.62
N THR A 152 -7.79 -15.16 11.63
CA THR A 152 -6.35 -15.26 11.90
C THR A 152 -5.56 -15.05 10.60
N LEU A 153 -4.30 -14.67 10.74
CA LEU A 153 -3.36 -14.69 9.61
C LEU A 153 -3.19 -16.09 8.98
N HIS A 154 -3.50 -17.17 9.72
CA HIS A 154 -3.56 -18.51 9.15
C HIS A 154 -4.74 -18.64 8.18
N ASP A 155 -5.92 -18.12 8.55
CA ASP A 155 -7.10 -18.12 7.69
C ASP A 155 -6.86 -17.30 6.42
N LEU A 156 -6.22 -16.13 6.54
CA LEU A 156 -5.79 -15.35 5.39
C LEU A 156 -4.82 -16.13 4.49
N ALA A 157 -3.87 -16.87 5.08
CA ALA A 157 -2.98 -17.72 4.29
C ALA A 157 -3.74 -18.83 3.54
N LEU A 158 -4.76 -19.44 4.15
CA LEU A 158 -5.63 -20.43 3.49
C LEU A 158 -6.44 -19.82 2.35
N LEU A 159 -6.79 -18.52 2.44
CA LEU A 159 -7.52 -17.80 1.39
C LEU A 159 -6.62 -17.24 0.29
N ILE A 160 -5.32 -17.06 0.53
CA ILE A 160 -4.38 -16.53 -0.46
C ILE A 160 -3.71 -17.67 -1.26
N PHE A 161 -3.17 -18.68 -0.58
CA PHE A 161 -2.34 -19.71 -1.22
C PHE A 161 -3.16 -20.84 -1.86
N ASN A 162 -2.73 -21.32 -3.03
CA ASN A 162 -3.41 -22.39 -3.76
C ASN A 162 -3.25 -23.77 -3.11
N SER A 163 -2.25 -23.97 -2.25
CA SER A 163 -2.12 -25.22 -1.49
C SER A 163 -1.34 -25.03 -0.19
N PRO A 164 -1.51 -25.93 0.80
CA PRO A 164 -0.68 -25.94 2.01
C PRO A 164 0.82 -26.07 1.71
N ALA A 165 1.17 -26.78 0.63
CA ALA A 165 2.55 -26.89 0.17
C ALA A 165 3.07 -25.55 -0.34
N GLN A 166 2.29 -24.83 -1.15
CA GLN A 166 2.67 -23.50 -1.65
C GLN A 166 2.90 -22.52 -0.48
N PHE A 167 1.99 -22.50 0.50
CA PHE A 167 2.15 -21.70 1.71
C PHE A 167 3.44 -22.07 2.46
N THR A 168 3.67 -23.37 2.68
CA THR A 168 4.84 -23.85 3.42
C THR A 168 6.16 -23.47 2.74
N TRP A 169 6.27 -23.64 1.42
CA TRP A 169 7.47 -23.24 0.69
C TRP A 169 7.67 -21.73 0.67
N SER A 170 6.60 -20.96 0.54
CA SER A 170 6.65 -19.50 0.59
C SER A 170 7.10 -19.01 1.96
N TRP A 171 6.59 -19.64 3.03
CA TRP A 171 6.98 -19.37 4.41
C TRP A 171 8.45 -19.68 4.69
N ILE A 172 8.94 -20.85 4.26
CA ILE A 172 10.34 -21.24 4.40
C ILE A 172 11.24 -20.26 3.65
N ALA A 173 10.88 -19.92 2.41
CA ALA A 173 11.64 -18.98 1.60
C ALA A 173 11.66 -17.57 2.22
N ALA A 174 10.52 -17.06 2.70
CA ALA A 174 10.43 -15.78 3.40
C ALA A 174 11.31 -15.77 4.67
N THR A 175 11.26 -16.85 5.44
CA THR A 175 12.10 -17.02 6.62
C THR A 175 13.58 -16.95 6.26
N LEU A 176 14.04 -17.70 5.25
CA LEU A 176 15.44 -17.70 4.84
C LEU A 176 15.88 -16.34 4.27
N ALA A 177 15.01 -15.68 3.52
CA ALA A 177 15.26 -14.36 2.94
C ALA A 177 15.52 -13.28 4.02
N VAL A 178 14.88 -13.41 5.19
CA VAL A 178 15.07 -12.50 6.34
C VAL A 178 16.17 -13.00 7.29
N LEU A 179 16.21 -14.29 7.59
CA LEU A 179 17.17 -14.89 8.55
C LEU A 179 18.62 -14.64 8.12
N ILE A 180 18.93 -14.80 6.85
CA ILE A 180 20.30 -14.70 6.35
C ILE A 180 20.86 -13.27 6.50
N PRO A 181 20.16 -12.20 6.10
CA PRO A 181 20.55 -10.83 6.43
C PRO A 181 20.69 -10.58 7.94
N VAL A 182 19.78 -11.10 8.78
CA VAL A 182 19.87 -10.97 10.24
C VAL A 182 21.15 -11.61 10.78
N VAL A 183 21.50 -12.81 10.32
CA VAL A 183 22.78 -13.45 10.62
C VAL A 183 23.96 -12.59 10.17
N GLY A 184 23.85 -11.95 9.01
CA GLY A 184 24.83 -10.97 8.51
C GLY A 184 25.00 -9.76 9.43
N LEU A 185 23.91 -9.18 9.94
CA LEU A 185 23.94 -8.07 10.91
C LEU A 185 24.64 -8.49 12.21
N LEU A 186 24.33 -9.69 12.72
CA LEU A 186 24.97 -10.23 13.92
C LEU A 186 26.47 -10.40 13.72
N TYR A 187 26.90 -11.03 12.62
CA TYR A 187 28.34 -11.16 12.31
C TYR A 187 29.01 -9.81 12.09
N GLY A 188 28.35 -8.85 11.43
CA GLY A 188 28.85 -7.48 11.26
C GLY A 188 29.05 -6.77 12.60
N GLY A 189 28.08 -6.91 13.51
CA GLY A 189 28.17 -6.36 14.87
C GLY A 189 29.30 -6.98 15.69
N ILE A 190 29.43 -8.31 15.68
CA ILE A 190 30.54 -9.04 16.32
C ILE A 190 31.89 -8.57 15.76
N HIS A 191 31.99 -8.44 14.43
CA HIS A 191 33.23 -8.01 13.77
C HIS A 191 33.66 -6.62 14.21
N LEU A 192 32.70 -5.70 14.32
CA LEU A 192 32.98 -4.31 14.66
C LEU A 192 33.29 -4.11 16.16
N LEU A 193 32.76 -4.96 17.04
CA LEU A 193 33.02 -4.94 18.48
C LEU A 193 34.31 -5.63 18.89
N PHE A 194 34.53 -6.84 18.36
CA PHE A 194 35.58 -7.75 18.82
C PHE A 194 36.68 -7.98 17.77
N GLY A 195 36.52 -7.47 16.55
CA GLY A 195 37.46 -7.71 15.45
C GLY A 195 37.41 -9.14 14.90
N LEU A 196 36.49 -9.99 15.39
CA LEU A 196 36.34 -11.38 14.96
C LEU A 196 35.77 -11.42 13.54
N LYS A 197 36.47 -12.08 12.62
CA LYS A 197 36.02 -12.21 11.23
C LYS A 197 35.19 -13.47 11.08
N ALA A 198 34.02 -13.36 10.47
CA ALA A 198 33.28 -14.53 10.02
C ALA A 198 34.14 -15.31 9.00
N PRO A 199 34.15 -16.65 9.06
CA PRO A 199 34.89 -17.42 8.09
C PRO A 199 34.24 -17.29 6.70
N LYS A 200 35.06 -17.19 5.65
CA LYS A 200 34.59 -16.91 4.28
C LYS A 200 33.54 -17.90 3.78
N TRP A 201 33.60 -19.16 4.23
CA TRP A 201 32.66 -20.21 3.84
C TRP A 201 31.22 -19.93 4.29
N VAL A 202 31.00 -19.15 5.37
CA VAL A 202 29.65 -18.77 5.82
C VAL A 202 28.96 -17.90 4.76
N GLY A 203 29.65 -16.87 4.25
CA GLY A 203 29.10 -16.03 3.18
C GLY A 203 28.89 -16.83 1.87
N ILE A 204 29.85 -17.68 1.51
CA ILE A 204 29.79 -18.51 0.29
C ILE A 204 28.65 -19.54 0.35
N SER A 205 28.35 -20.08 1.53
CA SER A 205 27.27 -21.07 1.70
C SER A 205 25.89 -20.40 1.83
N LEU A 206 25.79 -19.28 2.53
CA LEU A 206 24.52 -18.59 2.73
C LEU A 206 24.04 -17.82 1.50
N ALA A 207 24.95 -17.27 0.68
CA ALA A 207 24.55 -16.47 -0.48
C ALA A 207 23.70 -17.26 -1.51
N PRO A 208 24.08 -18.47 -1.96
CA PRO A 208 23.24 -19.26 -2.85
C PRO A 208 21.88 -19.61 -2.25
N ILE A 209 21.82 -19.91 -0.95
CA ILE A 209 20.57 -20.23 -0.24
C ILE A 209 19.66 -19.00 -0.22
N TRP A 210 20.23 -17.82 0.05
CA TRP A 210 19.48 -16.56 0.03
C TRP A 210 18.92 -16.25 -1.35
N PHE A 211 19.74 -16.37 -2.41
CA PHE A 211 19.26 -16.19 -3.78
C PHE A 211 18.17 -17.20 -4.15
N ALA A 212 18.34 -18.47 -3.76
CA ALA A 212 17.30 -19.49 -3.98
C ALA A 212 15.99 -19.13 -3.29
N ALA A 213 16.05 -18.63 -2.04
CA ALA A 213 14.87 -18.17 -1.32
C ALA A 213 14.17 -17.01 -2.05
N ILE A 214 14.92 -16.01 -2.53
CA ILE A 214 14.37 -14.91 -3.33
C ILE A 214 13.75 -15.42 -4.64
N ILE A 215 14.40 -16.34 -5.35
CA ILE A 215 13.86 -16.92 -6.59
C ILE A 215 12.53 -17.63 -6.32
N VAL A 216 12.45 -18.43 -5.25
CA VAL A 216 11.20 -19.09 -4.86
C VAL A 216 10.11 -18.07 -4.54
N LEU A 217 10.41 -17.03 -3.76
CA LEU A 217 9.44 -15.98 -3.44
C LEU A 217 8.95 -15.25 -4.69
N SER A 218 9.87 -14.88 -5.59
CA SER A 218 9.52 -14.23 -6.85
C SER A 218 8.63 -15.12 -7.71
N TRP A 219 8.97 -16.41 -7.83
CA TRP A 219 8.15 -17.38 -8.57
C TRP A 219 6.75 -17.53 -7.97
N GLN A 220 6.64 -17.62 -6.65
CA GLN A 220 5.35 -17.69 -5.96
C GLN A 220 4.54 -16.40 -6.12
N GLY A 221 5.21 -15.25 -6.11
CA GLY A 221 4.58 -13.96 -6.37
C GLY A 221 4.01 -13.87 -7.79
N VAL A 222 4.73 -14.36 -8.79
CA VAL A 222 4.23 -14.42 -10.18
C VAL A 222 3.04 -15.37 -10.30
N LEU A 223 3.10 -16.55 -9.67
CA LEU A 223 1.97 -17.49 -9.67
C LEU A 223 0.73 -16.88 -9.00
N LEU A 224 0.90 -16.25 -7.85
CA LEU A 224 -0.19 -15.58 -7.15
C LEU A 224 -0.76 -14.44 -8.00
N ALA A 225 0.09 -13.59 -8.60
CA ALA A 225 -0.35 -12.51 -9.47
C ALA A 225 -1.14 -13.02 -10.69
N ASN A 226 -0.72 -14.14 -11.27
CA ASN A 226 -1.41 -14.77 -12.39
C ASN A 226 -2.82 -15.24 -12.01
N ASP A 227 -3.10 -15.56 -10.74
CA ASP A 227 -4.46 -15.89 -10.30
C ASP A 227 -5.44 -14.70 -10.36
N PHE A 228 -4.94 -13.50 -10.60
CA PHE A 228 -5.73 -12.27 -10.74
C PHE A 228 -5.69 -11.71 -12.18
N SER A 229 -5.24 -12.50 -13.16
CA SER A 229 -5.03 -12.06 -14.55
C SER A 229 -6.31 -11.61 -15.24
N ASP A 230 -7.34 -12.46 -15.19
CA ASP A 230 -8.61 -12.25 -15.87
C ASP A 230 -9.71 -11.97 -14.85
N ARG A 231 -10.63 -11.09 -15.22
CA ARG A 231 -11.83 -10.72 -14.46
C ARG A 231 -13.05 -11.12 -15.27
N GLU A 232 -14.02 -11.73 -14.61
CA GLU A 232 -15.31 -12.04 -15.21
C GLU A 232 -16.46 -11.58 -14.30
N THR A 233 -17.56 -11.19 -14.94
CA THR A 233 -18.76 -10.70 -14.28
C THR A 233 -19.97 -11.53 -14.71
N ARG A 234 -20.70 -12.08 -13.75
CA ARG A 234 -22.00 -12.72 -13.94
C ARG A 234 -23.09 -11.72 -13.63
N ARG A 235 -23.88 -11.40 -14.64
CA ARG A 235 -24.99 -10.45 -14.55
C ARG A 235 -26.31 -11.19 -14.50
N GLU A 236 -27.18 -10.74 -13.61
CA GLU A 236 -28.56 -11.17 -13.49
C GLU A 236 -29.45 -9.93 -13.39
N VAL A 237 -30.59 -9.94 -14.06
CA VAL A 237 -31.55 -8.84 -13.99
C VAL A 237 -32.89 -9.43 -13.58
N VAL A 238 -33.40 -8.97 -12.44
CA VAL A 238 -34.67 -9.42 -11.87
C VAL A 238 -35.68 -8.29 -11.96
N THR A 239 -36.84 -8.55 -12.57
CA THR A 239 -37.95 -7.60 -12.54
C THR A 239 -38.61 -7.62 -11.17
N LEU A 240 -38.63 -6.47 -10.50
CA LEU A 240 -39.17 -6.32 -9.15
C LEU A 240 -40.70 -6.28 -9.15
N GLN A 241 -41.30 -6.60 -8.01
CA GLN A 241 -42.72 -6.35 -7.79
C GLN A 241 -42.94 -4.83 -7.83
N GLN A 242 -43.88 -4.38 -8.67
CA GLN A 242 -44.07 -2.94 -8.87
C GLN A 242 -44.85 -2.34 -7.68
N PRO A 243 -44.30 -1.30 -7.01
CA PRO A 243 -44.95 -0.69 -5.87
C PRO A 243 -46.20 0.07 -6.31
N THR A 244 -47.24 0.07 -5.47
CA THR A 244 -48.51 0.77 -5.77
C THR A 244 -48.32 2.29 -5.83
N GLY A 245 -47.34 2.83 -5.10
CA GLY A 245 -47.12 4.27 -4.91
C GLY A 245 -46.08 4.94 -5.81
N GLN A 246 -45.62 4.32 -6.90
CA GLN A 246 -44.51 4.80 -7.76
C GLN A 246 -43.15 5.02 -7.04
N VAL A 247 -43.08 4.77 -5.72
CA VAL A 247 -41.88 4.87 -4.90
C VAL A 247 -41.48 3.47 -4.44
N LEU A 248 -40.21 3.12 -4.61
CA LEU A 248 -39.59 1.92 -4.04
C LEU A 248 -38.73 2.32 -2.83
N TYR A 249 -38.95 1.71 -1.69
CA TYR A 249 -38.17 1.95 -0.47
C TYR A 249 -37.00 0.98 -0.42
N LEU A 250 -35.81 1.49 -0.11
CA LEU A 250 -34.56 0.74 -0.11
C LEU A 250 -34.00 0.70 1.30
N ASP A 251 -33.69 -0.50 1.78
CA ASP A 251 -33.10 -0.72 3.11
C ASP A 251 -32.08 -1.88 3.06
N ALA A 252 -31.30 -2.06 4.12
CA ALA A 252 -30.35 -3.17 4.23
C ALA A 252 -30.95 -4.35 5.01
N LEU A 253 -30.59 -5.58 4.62
CA LEU A 253 -30.82 -6.74 5.47
C LEU A 253 -29.95 -6.65 6.73
N PRO A 254 -30.40 -7.17 7.89
CA PRO A 254 -29.57 -7.30 9.07
C PRO A 254 -28.27 -8.06 8.75
N ASP A 255 -27.15 -7.58 9.28
CA ASP A 255 -25.84 -8.21 9.12
C ASP A 255 -25.51 -9.08 10.35
N PRO A 256 -25.61 -10.42 10.26
CA PRO A 256 -25.23 -11.31 11.35
C PRO A 256 -23.73 -11.63 11.38
N HIS A 257 -22.99 -11.23 10.34
CA HIS A 257 -21.59 -11.63 10.14
C HIS A 257 -20.63 -10.60 10.71
N PHE A 258 -20.94 -9.32 10.46
CA PHE A 258 -20.14 -8.17 10.87
C PHE A 258 -20.95 -7.30 11.83
N GLY A 259 -20.29 -6.73 12.84
CA GLY A 259 -20.92 -5.83 13.79
C GLY A 259 -21.42 -4.53 13.15
N PRO A 260 -21.85 -3.54 13.95
CA PRO A 260 -22.15 -2.20 13.44
C PRO A 260 -20.84 -1.51 12.96
N VAL A 261 -20.42 -1.84 11.75
CA VAL A 261 -19.28 -1.22 11.07
C VAL A 261 -19.76 0.04 10.36
N ASN A 262 -19.01 1.14 10.48
CA ASN A 262 -19.34 2.38 9.80
C ASN A 262 -19.33 2.15 8.28
N ALA A 263 -20.35 2.63 7.55
CA ALA A 263 -20.44 2.48 6.09
C ALA A 263 -19.19 2.94 5.32
N ARG A 264 -18.45 3.95 5.85
CA ARG A 264 -17.17 4.41 5.28
C ARG A 264 -16.05 3.36 5.27
N GLN A 265 -16.20 2.28 6.01
CA GLN A 265 -15.24 1.16 6.08
C GLN A 265 -15.68 -0.02 5.21
N ARG A 266 -16.92 -0.03 4.69
CA ARG A 266 -17.44 -1.06 3.78
C ARG A 266 -16.99 -0.81 2.35
N HIS A 267 -15.68 -0.92 2.12
CA HIS A 267 -15.09 -0.92 0.79
C HIS A 267 -14.32 -2.19 0.50
N GLY A 268 -14.32 -2.58 -0.78
CA GLY A 268 -13.55 -3.70 -1.27
C GLY A 268 -12.09 -3.64 -0.80
N GLY A 269 -11.71 -4.61 0.04
CA GLY A 269 -10.34 -4.76 0.53
C GLY A 269 -10.11 -4.48 2.02
N ASP A 270 -11.13 -4.08 2.80
CA ASP A 270 -11.00 -3.97 4.25
C ASP A 270 -11.04 -5.35 4.93
N LEU A 271 -9.89 -5.81 5.42
CA LEU A 271 -9.76 -7.13 6.07
C LEU A 271 -10.74 -7.29 7.24
N GLU A 272 -11.15 -6.21 7.92
CA GLU A 272 -12.15 -6.22 9.00
C GLU A 272 -13.52 -6.77 8.57
N LEU A 273 -13.79 -6.75 7.26
CA LEU A 273 -15.02 -7.21 6.64
C LEU A 273 -14.86 -8.57 5.95
N MET A 274 -13.87 -9.35 6.37
CA MET A 274 -13.70 -10.74 5.96
C MET A 274 -13.89 -11.65 7.16
N LYS A 275 -14.71 -12.70 6.99
CA LYS A 275 -14.93 -13.72 8.02
C LYS A 275 -14.90 -15.11 7.38
N LEU A 276 -14.12 -16.00 7.96
CA LEU A 276 -14.11 -17.42 7.59
C LEU A 276 -14.92 -18.21 8.61
N ASP A 277 -16.00 -18.84 8.18
CA ASP A 277 -16.81 -19.75 9.01
C ASP A 277 -16.85 -21.13 8.33
N GLY A 278 -16.03 -22.05 8.86
CA GLY A 278 -15.86 -23.39 8.29
C GLY A 278 -15.33 -23.36 6.86
N GLU A 279 -16.21 -23.69 5.91
CA GLU A 279 -15.93 -23.80 4.47
C GLU A 279 -16.54 -22.64 3.66
N VAL A 280 -17.07 -21.61 4.33
CA VAL A 280 -17.65 -20.43 3.69
C VAL A 280 -16.90 -19.18 4.11
N VAL A 281 -16.66 -18.30 3.15
CA VAL A 281 -16.06 -16.98 3.39
C VAL A 281 -17.14 -15.94 3.18
N TYR A 282 -17.32 -15.08 4.18
CA TYR A 282 -18.21 -13.92 4.13
C TYR A 282 -17.39 -12.66 3.90
N LEU A 283 -17.88 -11.79 3.03
CA LEU A 283 -17.33 -10.46 2.75
C LEU A 283 -18.40 -9.40 2.97
N GLY A 284 -18.08 -8.35 3.72
CA GLY A 284 -19.02 -7.31 4.16
C GLY A 284 -18.98 -6.02 3.35
N TRP A 285 -18.64 -6.11 2.06
CA TRP A 285 -18.53 -4.97 1.15
C TRP A 285 -19.40 -5.14 -0.11
N ALA A 286 -20.57 -5.79 0.00
CA ALA A 286 -21.55 -5.70 -1.07
C ALA A 286 -22.03 -4.25 -1.16
N ASP A 287 -22.14 -3.73 -2.38
CA ASP A 287 -22.55 -2.35 -2.59
C ASP A 287 -23.73 -2.24 -3.56
N MET A 288 -24.40 -1.09 -3.52
CA MET A 288 -25.62 -0.78 -4.24
C MET A 288 -25.54 0.63 -4.81
N ASP A 289 -25.91 0.71 -6.08
CA ASP A 289 -26.17 1.95 -6.81
C ASP A 289 -27.60 1.99 -7.38
N VAL A 290 -28.00 3.14 -7.91
CA VAL A 290 -29.28 3.39 -8.56
C VAL A 290 -29.07 3.97 -9.95
N GLU A 291 -29.46 3.23 -10.97
CA GLU A 291 -29.41 3.69 -12.36
C GLU A 291 -30.81 3.90 -12.93
N GLN A 292 -30.88 4.59 -14.06
CA GLN A 292 -32.11 4.69 -14.84
C GLN A 292 -32.50 3.34 -15.46
N SER A 293 -33.78 2.96 -15.33
CA SER A 293 -34.33 1.77 -15.96
C SER A 293 -34.51 1.97 -17.47
N PRO A 294 -34.20 0.94 -18.30
CA PRO A 294 -34.41 1.00 -19.74
C PRO A 294 -35.89 0.94 -20.15
N ASP A 295 -36.79 0.59 -19.23
CA ASP A 295 -38.23 0.47 -19.49
C ASP A 295 -39.07 1.16 -18.39
N SER A 296 -40.36 0.84 -18.31
CA SER A 296 -41.28 1.45 -17.35
C SER A 296 -41.32 0.74 -15.98
N LEU A 297 -40.50 -0.29 -15.76
CA LEU A 297 -40.52 -1.15 -14.58
C LEU A 297 -39.28 -0.91 -13.71
N PHE A 298 -39.44 -1.14 -12.41
CA PHE A 298 -38.29 -1.33 -11.52
C PHE A 298 -37.66 -2.69 -11.77
N HIS A 299 -36.32 -2.72 -11.86
CA HIS A 299 -35.54 -3.95 -11.89
C HIS A 299 -34.41 -3.89 -10.88
N LEU A 300 -33.89 -5.05 -10.49
CA LEU A 300 -32.65 -5.19 -9.75
C LEU A 300 -31.64 -5.89 -10.67
N ARG A 301 -30.56 -5.19 -11.01
CA ARG A 301 -29.39 -5.80 -11.66
C ARG A 301 -28.43 -6.25 -10.57
N ILE A 302 -27.91 -7.46 -10.70
CA ILE A 302 -26.96 -8.04 -9.76
C ILE A 302 -25.73 -8.44 -10.55
N GLU A 303 -24.60 -7.83 -10.24
CA GLU A 303 -23.31 -8.11 -10.86
C GLU A 303 -22.39 -8.80 -9.86
N ARG A 304 -22.14 -10.09 -10.08
CA ARG A 304 -21.17 -10.87 -9.31
C ARG A 304 -19.87 -10.92 -10.07
N GLN A 305 -18.78 -10.51 -9.45
CA GLN A 305 -17.47 -10.44 -10.10
C GLN A 305 -16.45 -11.30 -9.37
N ALA A 306 -15.53 -11.92 -10.10
CA ALA A 306 -14.36 -12.56 -9.52
C ALA A 306 -13.19 -12.54 -10.51
N ARG A 307 -11.97 -12.80 -10.00
CA ARG A 307 -10.78 -12.99 -10.82
C ARG A 307 -10.29 -14.43 -10.84
N GLY A 308 -9.48 -14.75 -11.85
CA GLY A 308 -8.86 -16.05 -12.02
C GLY A 308 -7.72 -16.03 -13.03
N THR A 309 -7.04 -17.17 -13.18
CA THR A 309 -5.96 -17.38 -14.17
C THR A 309 -6.45 -17.43 -15.62
N GLY A 310 -7.73 -17.15 -15.84
CA GLY A 310 -8.43 -17.41 -17.09
C GLY A 310 -9.92 -17.15 -16.94
N ILE A 311 -10.55 -16.67 -18.01
CA ILE A 311 -11.99 -16.39 -18.14
C ILE A 311 -12.86 -17.49 -17.52
N LYS A 312 -12.60 -18.76 -17.86
CA LYS A 312 -13.41 -19.89 -17.34
C LYS A 312 -13.35 -20.02 -15.81
N SER A 313 -12.17 -19.82 -15.21
CA SER A 313 -11.98 -19.93 -13.76
C SER A 313 -12.59 -18.74 -13.02
N ALA A 314 -12.42 -17.52 -13.56
CA ALA A 314 -13.04 -16.31 -13.06
C ALA A 314 -14.56 -16.40 -13.11
N GLY A 315 -15.13 -16.82 -14.25
CA GLY A 315 -16.58 -16.96 -14.44
C GLY A 315 -17.21 -18.08 -13.62
N ARG A 316 -16.45 -19.12 -13.23
CA ARG A 316 -16.88 -20.14 -12.26
C ARG A 316 -16.97 -19.55 -10.85
N ARG A 317 -15.92 -18.86 -10.40
CA ARG A 317 -15.87 -18.21 -9.07
C ARG A 317 -16.97 -17.16 -8.93
N ALA A 318 -17.15 -16.32 -9.95
CA ALA A 318 -18.22 -15.32 -9.98
C ALA A 318 -19.62 -15.97 -9.87
N GLY A 319 -19.81 -17.13 -10.49
CA GLY A 319 -21.06 -17.88 -10.38
C GLY A 319 -21.27 -18.60 -9.05
N ALA A 320 -20.20 -18.84 -8.29
CA ALA A 320 -20.25 -19.48 -6.97
C ALA A 320 -20.52 -18.47 -5.83
N ILE A 321 -20.45 -17.17 -6.12
CA ILE A 321 -20.81 -16.12 -5.17
C ILE A 321 -22.31 -16.20 -4.87
N GLN A 322 -22.62 -16.25 -3.57
CA GLN A 322 -23.96 -16.20 -3.02
C GLN A 322 -24.21 -14.82 -2.41
N HIS A 323 -25.40 -14.29 -2.64
CA HIS A 323 -25.85 -12.98 -2.16
C HIS A 323 -27.33 -13.08 -1.81
N ASP A 324 -27.78 -12.20 -0.92
CA ASP A 324 -29.16 -12.20 -0.45
C ASP A 324 -29.83 -10.84 -0.72
N TRP A 325 -31.08 -10.90 -1.16
CA TRP A 325 -31.98 -9.76 -1.28
C TRP A 325 -33.41 -10.25 -1.10
N GLU A 326 -34.28 -9.39 -0.60
CA GLU A 326 -35.70 -9.70 -0.39
C GLU A 326 -36.55 -8.48 -0.74
N GLN A 327 -37.72 -8.70 -1.36
CA GLN A 327 -38.71 -7.65 -1.55
C GLN A 327 -40.00 -8.00 -0.83
N VAL A 328 -40.48 -7.07 0.00
CA VAL A 328 -41.80 -7.13 0.64
C VAL A 328 -42.60 -5.91 0.23
N ASP A 329 -43.60 -6.11 -0.62
CA ASP A 329 -44.41 -5.05 -1.23
C ASP A 329 -43.57 -3.99 -1.96
N SER A 330 -43.42 -2.81 -1.34
CA SER A 330 -42.68 -1.66 -1.87
C SER A 330 -41.32 -1.48 -1.22
N MET A 331 -40.91 -2.38 -0.33
CA MET A 331 -39.63 -2.36 0.37
C MET A 331 -38.69 -3.40 -0.24
N LEU A 332 -37.50 -2.98 -0.65
CA LEU A 332 -36.42 -3.83 -1.13
C LEU A 332 -35.28 -3.83 -0.11
N TYR A 333 -34.94 -5.00 0.40
CA TYR A 333 -33.83 -5.23 1.31
C TYR A 333 -32.66 -5.87 0.57
N LEU A 334 -31.46 -5.31 0.74
CA LEU A 334 -30.23 -5.81 0.14
C LEU A 334 -29.24 -6.20 1.24
N ALA A 335 -28.59 -7.36 1.12
CA ALA A 335 -27.53 -7.72 2.05
C ALA A 335 -26.28 -6.84 1.83
N PRO A 336 -25.73 -6.19 2.87
CA PRO A 336 -24.44 -5.48 2.79
C PRO A 336 -23.24 -6.45 2.80
N TRP A 337 -23.50 -7.74 2.58
CA TRP A 337 -22.52 -8.81 2.61
C TRP A 337 -22.87 -9.87 1.56
N PHE A 338 -21.87 -10.67 1.21
CA PHE A 338 -22.02 -11.82 0.33
C PHE A 338 -21.06 -12.92 0.75
N SER A 339 -21.19 -14.10 0.16
CA SER A 339 -20.34 -15.24 0.51
C SER A 339 -19.88 -16.05 -0.70
N PHE A 340 -18.82 -16.82 -0.50
CA PHE A 340 -18.34 -17.79 -1.49
C PHE A 340 -17.65 -18.98 -0.82
N PRO A 341 -17.52 -20.14 -1.51
CA PRO A 341 -16.85 -21.30 -0.96
C PRO A 341 -15.36 -21.04 -0.69
N LYS A 342 -14.84 -21.45 0.45
CA LYS A 342 -13.41 -21.33 0.82
C LYS A 342 -12.46 -21.90 -0.24
N GLU A 343 -12.87 -22.98 -0.92
CA GLU A 343 -12.10 -23.60 -2.01
C GLU A 343 -11.83 -22.67 -3.19
N ASP A 344 -12.69 -21.66 -3.41
CA ASP A 344 -12.53 -20.67 -4.46
C ASP A 344 -11.46 -19.63 -4.14
N ARG A 345 -11.11 -19.49 -2.85
CA ARG A 345 -10.08 -18.60 -2.31
C ARG A 345 -10.37 -17.12 -2.57
N PHE A 346 -9.69 -16.23 -1.86
CA PHE A 346 -9.87 -14.80 -2.09
C PHE A 346 -9.22 -14.38 -3.41
N ARG A 347 -10.04 -13.99 -4.38
CA ARG A 347 -9.68 -13.66 -5.76
C ARG A 347 -10.48 -12.47 -6.25
N ALA A 348 -10.54 -11.43 -5.41
CA ALA A 348 -11.27 -10.18 -5.67
C ALA A 348 -12.73 -10.44 -6.05
N GLN A 349 -13.40 -11.29 -5.27
CA GLN A 349 -14.84 -11.48 -5.34
C GLN A 349 -15.55 -10.19 -4.95
N ASP A 350 -16.64 -9.90 -5.63
CA ASP A 350 -17.41 -8.67 -5.46
C ASP A 350 -18.88 -8.88 -5.84
N VAL A 351 -19.77 -8.10 -5.22
CA VAL A 351 -21.19 -8.05 -5.55
C VAL A 351 -21.65 -6.60 -5.60
N HIS A 352 -22.11 -6.19 -6.77
CA HIS A 352 -22.70 -4.89 -7.01
C HIS A 352 -24.18 -5.04 -7.37
N PHE A 353 -25.03 -4.40 -6.58
CA PHE A 353 -26.47 -4.28 -6.84
C PHE A 353 -26.73 -2.95 -7.57
N THR A 354 -27.56 -2.97 -8.59
CA THR A 354 -28.03 -1.74 -9.24
C THR A 354 -29.55 -1.75 -9.28
N VAL A 355 -30.17 -0.84 -8.54
CA VAL A 355 -31.62 -0.64 -8.59
C VAL A 355 -31.94 0.20 -9.82
N LEU A 356 -32.62 -0.40 -10.80
CA LEU A 356 -33.01 0.26 -12.03
C LEU A 356 -34.36 0.94 -11.86
N VAL A 357 -34.38 2.27 -11.86
CA VAL A 357 -35.57 3.09 -11.59
C VAL A 357 -36.05 3.75 -12.87
N PRO A 358 -37.31 3.56 -13.29
CA PRO A 358 -37.82 4.17 -14.50
C PRO A 358 -38.08 5.67 -14.30
N ILE A 359 -37.93 6.45 -15.38
CA ILE A 359 -38.20 7.89 -15.36
C ILE A 359 -39.63 8.17 -14.87
N GLY A 360 -39.76 9.12 -13.95
CA GLY A 360 -41.06 9.49 -13.35
C GLY A 360 -41.51 8.57 -12.22
N LYS A 361 -40.67 7.64 -11.77
CA LYS A 361 -40.79 6.93 -10.49
C LYS A 361 -39.65 7.35 -9.56
N ALA A 362 -39.73 6.96 -8.30
CA ALA A 362 -38.75 7.36 -7.28
C ALA A 362 -38.28 6.21 -6.41
N VAL A 363 -37.16 6.44 -5.73
CA VAL A 363 -36.67 5.62 -4.62
C VAL A 363 -36.66 6.41 -3.34
N HIS A 364 -36.94 5.76 -2.21
CA HIS A 364 -36.75 6.32 -0.88
C HIS A 364 -35.65 5.54 -0.18
N PHE A 365 -34.63 6.24 0.32
CA PHE A 365 -33.50 5.61 1.00
C PHE A 365 -33.75 5.58 2.50
N GLU A 366 -34.05 4.43 3.08
CA GLU A 366 -34.17 4.30 4.52
C GLU A 366 -32.78 4.52 5.18
N PRO A 367 -32.70 5.07 6.39
CA PRO A 367 -31.41 5.27 7.07
C PRO A 367 -30.59 3.98 7.21
N GLY A 368 -31.24 2.82 7.27
CA GLY A 368 -30.60 1.51 7.37
C GLY A 368 -29.88 1.05 6.10
N VAL A 369 -30.13 1.68 4.94
CA VAL A 369 -29.48 1.34 3.66
C VAL A 369 -28.01 1.83 3.57
N GLU A 370 -27.58 2.72 4.46
CA GLU A 370 -26.22 3.31 4.45
C GLU A 370 -25.10 2.26 4.27
N PRO A 371 -25.13 1.07 4.90
CA PRO A 371 -24.09 0.04 4.76
C PRO A 371 -23.86 -0.51 3.36
N VAL A 372 -24.88 -0.52 2.51
CA VAL A 372 -24.81 -1.07 1.15
C VAL A 372 -24.78 0.05 0.11
N MET A 373 -25.17 1.27 0.45
CA MET A 373 -25.16 2.39 -0.48
C MET A 373 -23.74 2.87 -0.78
N TYR A 374 -23.40 3.02 -2.07
CA TYR A 374 -22.12 3.59 -2.47
C TYR A 374 -22.19 4.36 -3.79
N ASP A 375 -21.76 5.63 -3.74
CA ASP A 375 -21.54 6.52 -4.88
C ASP A 375 -22.78 6.70 -5.77
N VAL A 376 -23.95 6.93 -5.15
CA VAL A 376 -25.21 7.03 -5.87
C VAL A 376 -25.29 8.35 -6.62
N GLU A 377 -25.21 8.26 -7.96
CA GLU A 377 -25.23 9.44 -8.82
C GLU A 377 -26.55 10.23 -8.70
N ASN A 378 -26.43 11.55 -8.52
CA ASN A 378 -27.57 12.45 -8.44
C ASN A 378 -27.25 13.82 -9.06
N VAL A 379 -28.30 14.56 -9.44
CA VAL A 379 -28.15 15.79 -10.22
C VAL A 379 -27.54 16.96 -9.43
N THR A 380 -27.50 16.86 -8.11
CA THR A 380 -27.05 17.92 -7.20
C THR A 380 -25.69 17.64 -6.57
N ASP A 381 -24.99 16.56 -6.95
CA ASP A 381 -23.72 16.13 -6.34
C ASP A 381 -23.84 16.01 -4.81
N THR A 382 -24.99 15.53 -4.35
CA THR A 382 -25.31 15.32 -2.94
C THR A 382 -24.65 14.04 -2.46
N TRP A 383 -23.98 14.10 -1.31
CA TRP A 383 -23.36 12.93 -0.70
C TRP A 383 -24.42 11.91 -0.28
N ASP A 384 -24.16 10.62 -0.49
CA ASP A 384 -25.04 9.49 -0.14
C ASP A 384 -25.70 9.62 1.25
N ARG A 385 -24.91 10.02 2.26
CA ARG A 385 -25.39 10.23 3.64
C ARG A 385 -26.48 11.28 3.76
N ASP A 386 -26.42 12.32 2.94
CA ASP A 386 -27.40 13.40 2.91
C ASP A 386 -28.63 13.02 2.04
N MET A 387 -28.54 11.92 1.28
CA MET A 387 -29.66 11.32 0.54
C MET A 387 -30.57 10.46 1.43
N LEU A 388 -30.05 9.97 2.56
CA LEU A 388 -30.78 9.12 3.51
C LEU A 388 -32.00 9.81 4.12
N GLY A 389 -33.06 9.02 4.34
CA GLY A 389 -34.36 9.47 4.85
C GLY A 389 -35.14 10.34 3.87
N ARG A 390 -34.77 10.34 2.58
CA ARG A 390 -35.39 11.18 1.54
C ARG A 390 -35.79 10.37 0.32
N THR A 391 -36.75 10.91 -0.41
CA THR A 391 -37.22 10.37 -1.69
C THR A 391 -36.54 11.10 -2.84
N TRP A 392 -36.03 10.34 -3.80
CA TRP A 392 -35.35 10.82 -5.00
C TRP A 392 -36.05 10.30 -6.24
N THR A 393 -36.52 11.21 -7.08
CA THR A 393 -37.23 10.88 -8.32
C THR A 393 -36.24 10.73 -9.46
N MET A 394 -36.39 9.66 -10.24
CA MET A 394 -35.61 9.48 -11.45
C MET A 394 -36.12 10.40 -12.56
N THR A 395 -35.26 11.31 -13.00
CA THR A 395 -35.49 12.20 -14.13
C THR A 395 -34.66 11.74 -15.34
N SER A 396 -34.78 12.42 -16.47
CA SER A 396 -33.87 12.18 -17.60
C SER A 396 -32.41 12.56 -17.31
N GLY A 397 -32.16 13.40 -16.30
CA GLY A 397 -30.82 13.82 -15.90
C GLY A 397 -30.23 13.02 -14.74
N GLY A 398 -30.97 12.06 -14.17
CA GLY A 398 -30.58 11.30 -12.97
C GLY A 398 -31.54 11.52 -11.79
N LEU A 399 -31.12 11.09 -10.60
CA LEU A 399 -31.91 11.23 -9.37
C LEU A 399 -31.97 12.69 -8.88
N SER A 400 -33.18 13.15 -8.54
CA SER A 400 -33.42 14.48 -7.98
C SER A 400 -34.39 14.45 -6.80
N ALA A 401 -34.03 15.15 -5.71
CA ALA A 401 -34.88 15.32 -4.54
C ALA A 401 -35.93 16.45 -4.69
N ASP A 402 -35.73 17.36 -5.65
CA ASP A 402 -36.58 18.54 -5.83
C ASP A 402 -37.78 18.29 -6.76
N VAL A 403 -37.79 17.16 -7.46
CA VAL A 403 -38.82 16.77 -8.43
C VAL A 403 -39.67 15.67 -7.83
N ARG A 404 -41.00 15.83 -7.87
CA ARG A 404 -41.92 14.75 -7.48
C ARG A 404 -42.25 13.86 -8.68
N PRO A 405 -42.57 12.57 -8.47
CA PRO A 405 -42.92 11.64 -9.55
C PRO A 405 -44.04 12.15 -10.47
N GLU A 406 -45.06 12.80 -9.91
CA GLU A 406 -46.17 13.38 -10.66
C GLU A 406 -45.80 14.57 -11.55
N ASP A 407 -44.68 15.26 -11.26
CA ASP A 407 -44.28 16.48 -11.97
C ASP A 407 -43.39 16.18 -13.20
N VAL A 408 -43.00 14.91 -13.42
CA VAL A 408 -42.19 14.48 -14.59
C VAL A 408 -43.08 14.33 -15.83
N PRO A 409 -42.82 15.04 -16.94
CA PRO A 409 -43.62 14.98 -18.16
C PRO A 409 -43.77 13.56 -18.74
N ASP A 410 -44.99 13.19 -19.13
CA ASP A 410 -45.31 11.84 -19.63
C ASP A 410 -44.60 11.49 -20.96
N ASP A 411 -44.26 12.48 -21.78
CA ASP A 411 -43.57 12.31 -23.06
C ASP A 411 -42.09 11.93 -22.91
N ILE A 412 -41.51 12.15 -21.73
CA ILE A 412 -40.14 11.77 -21.39
C ILE A 412 -40.08 10.34 -20.82
N ARG A 413 -41.20 9.78 -20.35
CA ARG A 413 -41.25 8.43 -19.80
C ARG A 413 -41.13 7.39 -20.94
N PRO A 414 -40.30 6.34 -20.80
CA PRO A 414 -40.19 5.31 -21.82
C PRO A 414 -41.56 4.69 -22.11
N ILE A 415 -41.95 4.69 -23.39
CA ILE A 415 -43.24 4.17 -23.84
C ILE A 415 -43.33 2.68 -23.46
N HIS A 416 -44.45 2.27 -22.87
CA HIS A 416 -44.79 0.86 -22.61
C HIS A 416 -44.81 0.05 -23.92
N ARG A 417 -43.64 -0.31 -24.45
CA ARG A 417 -43.55 -1.37 -25.44
C ARG A 417 -43.64 -2.65 -24.64
N LYS A 418 -44.81 -3.30 -24.65
CA LYS A 418 -44.91 -4.71 -24.24
C LYS A 418 -43.81 -5.43 -25.02
N ILE A 419 -42.74 -5.81 -24.33
CA ILE A 419 -41.80 -6.77 -24.87
C ILE A 419 -42.65 -8.02 -25.05
N LYS A 420 -43.02 -8.29 -26.29
CA LYS A 420 -43.61 -9.55 -26.68
C LYS A 420 -42.60 -10.57 -26.21
N SER A 421 -42.97 -11.43 -25.27
CA SER A 421 -42.16 -12.55 -24.84
C SER A 421 -41.65 -13.25 -26.10
N GLU A 422 -40.38 -13.01 -26.43
CA GLU A 422 -39.73 -13.81 -27.45
C GLU A 422 -39.65 -15.21 -26.84
N GLU A 423 -40.50 -16.07 -27.41
CA GLU A 423 -40.39 -17.51 -27.36
C GLU A 423 -38.89 -17.86 -27.46
N PRO A 424 -38.35 -18.73 -26.59
CA PRO A 424 -36.93 -19.05 -26.64
C PRO A 424 -36.61 -19.56 -28.03
N ALA A 425 -35.74 -18.84 -28.74
CA ALA A 425 -35.30 -19.25 -30.07
C ALA A 425 -34.79 -20.69 -29.99
N GLU A 426 -35.42 -21.58 -30.75
CA GLU A 426 -34.91 -22.93 -30.98
C GLU A 426 -33.44 -22.83 -31.36
N ALA A 427 -32.61 -23.55 -30.61
CA ALA A 427 -31.18 -23.63 -30.87
C ALA A 427 -30.97 -24.09 -32.32
N PRO A 428 -30.15 -23.38 -33.13
CA PRO A 428 -29.85 -23.86 -34.47
C PRO A 428 -29.09 -25.18 -34.36
N GLU A 429 -29.62 -26.17 -35.07
CA GLU A 429 -29.03 -27.48 -35.28
C GLU A 429 -27.58 -27.31 -35.78
N GLN A 430 -26.63 -27.84 -35.01
CA GLN A 430 -25.20 -27.76 -35.35
C GLN A 430 -24.90 -28.68 -36.54
N GLU A 431 -24.90 -28.13 -37.75
CA GLU A 431 -24.13 -28.72 -38.85
C GLU A 431 -22.64 -28.48 -38.60
N ALA A 432 -21.89 -29.58 -38.49
CA ALA A 432 -20.44 -29.56 -38.31
C ALA A 432 -19.74 -28.98 -39.56
N PRO A 433 -18.90 -27.94 -39.44
CA PRO A 433 -18.15 -27.46 -40.58
C PRO A 433 -16.97 -28.40 -40.91
N ALA A 434 -16.82 -28.65 -42.22
CA ALA A 434 -15.73 -29.38 -42.82
C ALA A 434 -14.36 -28.81 -42.43
N ARG A 435 -13.40 -29.71 -42.21
CA ARG A 435 -12.00 -29.38 -41.87
C ARG A 435 -11.25 -28.96 -43.12
N ASP A 436 -10.73 -27.73 -43.13
CA ASP A 436 -9.57 -27.35 -43.94
C ASP A 436 -8.38 -27.00 -43.04
N PRO A 437 -7.14 -27.36 -43.42
CA PRO A 437 -5.98 -27.22 -42.57
C PRO A 437 -5.46 -25.78 -42.55
N VAL A 438 -5.53 -25.13 -41.38
CA VAL A 438 -4.88 -23.83 -41.15
C VAL A 438 -3.40 -24.03 -40.86
N VAL A 439 -2.57 -23.49 -41.76
CA VAL A 439 -1.12 -23.35 -41.59
C VAL A 439 -0.83 -22.38 -40.44
N LEU A 440 -0.13 -22.86 -39.41
CA LEU A 440 0.35 -22.05 -38.29
C LEU A 440 1.41 -21.04 -38.76
N ALA A 441 1.09 -19.75 -38.69
CA ALA A 441 2.09 -18.69 -38.60
C ALA A 441 2.25 -18.30 -37.13
N MET A 442 3.40 -18.60 -36.54
CA MET A 442 3.77 -18.15 -35.19
C MET A 442 4.21 -16.67 -35.24
N PRO A 443 3.67 -15.77 -34.40
CA PRO A 443 4.26 -14.47 -34.19
C PRO A 443 5.48 -14.56 -33.26
N ASN A 444 6.53 -13.81 -33.60
CA ASN A 444 7.80 -13.73 -32.88
C ASN A 444 7.64 -13.12 -31.48
N LEU A 445 7.86 -13.94 -30.45
CA LEU A 445 7.93 -13.56 -29.02
C LEU A 445 8.99 -12.49 -28.68
N TRP A 446 9.91 -12.19 -29.60
CA TRP A 446 11.01 -11.23 -29.38
C TRP A 446 10.58 -9.75 -29.41
N GLU A 447 9.49 -9.40 -30.10
CA GLU A 447 9.05 -7.99 -30.19
C GLU A 447 8.23 -7.52 -28.97
N GLN A 448 7.61 -8.44 -28.22
CA GLN A 448 6.83 -8.07 -27.02
C GLN A 448 7.70 -7.81 -25.77
N LEU A 449 8.95 -8.30 -25.75
CA LEU A 449 9.85 -8.16 -24.59
C LEU A 449 10.64 -6.83 -24.55
N MET A 450 10.59 -5.99 -25.59
CA MET A 450 11.36 -4.74 -25.68
C MET A 450 10.56 -3.46 -25.41
N ARG A 451 9.34 -3.56 -24.84
CA ARG A 451 8.49 -2.40 -24.55
C ARG A 451 8.11 -2.20 -23.08
N ILE A 452 8.92 -2.70 -22.14
CA ILE A 452 8.82 -2.34 -20.71
C ILE A 452 10.11 -1.67 -20.27
#